data_AF-A0A941Y2F6-F1
#
_entry.id   AF-A0A941Y2F6-F1
#
_cell.length_a   1.000
_cell.length_b   1.000
_cell.length_c   1.000
_cell.angle_alpha   90.00
_cell.angle_beta   90.00
_cell.angle_gamma   90.00
#
_symmetry.space_group_name_H-M   'P 1'
#
loop_
_entity.id
_entity.type
_entity.pdbx_description
1 polymer ?
#
loop_
_entity_poly.entity_id
_entity_poly.type
_entity_poly.pdbx_seq_one_letter_code
_entity_poly.pdbx_strand_id
1 'polypeptide(L)'
;MRVADYSRHGVFAGAGLWVRTVIRSPGSAVMSLTVVQTFRFCHKCQSLFYEGRNEPAGTPKGRCPAGGAHEAMGYTFQIPVHGEESPTVQTRWRFCELCWAMFFDGYPGKGRCPGNRNGHRRESRFRHNFGLPHDIAGTPTAQTQWRFCSKCNAMFYDGYPQKGRCSAGDAHFAQGYDFVLPHLRPR
;
A
#
# COMPACT_ATOMS: atom_id res chain seq x y z
N MET A 1 -18.49 -69.77 56.29
CA MET A 1 -19.60 -70.67 55.89
C MET A 1 -20.51 -69.93 54.92
N ARG A 2 -21.11 -70.67 54.00
CA ARG A 2 -21.53 -70.30 52.64
C ARG A 2 -23.05 -70.05 52.59
N VAL A 3 -23.48 -69.20 51.65
CA VAL A 3 -24.82 -69.12 50.97
C VAL A 3 -26.03 -68.79 51.87
N ALA A 4 -27.15 -68.21 51.44
CA ALA A 4 -27.76 -67.81 50.15
C ALA A 4 -28.76 -66.65 50.48
N ASP A 5 -29.50 -65.97 49.62
CA ASP A 5 -30.05 -66.29 48.29
C ASP A 5 -30.61 -65.01 47.61
N TYR A 6 -31.09 -65.17 46.37
CA TYR A 6 -31.15 -64.17 45.29
C TYR A 6 -32.56 -63.58 44.98
N SER A 7 -32.57 -62.31 44.53
CA SER A 7 -33.49 -61.60 43.59
C SER A 7 -35.00 -61.38 43.86
N ARG A 8 -35.50 -60.17 43.55
CA ARG A 8 -36.03 -59.78 42.20
C ARG A 8 -36.44 -58.28 42.08
N HIS A 9 -36.45 -57.86 40.82
CA HIS A 9 -36.63 -56.58 40.10
C HIS A 9 -37.76 -55.59 40.43
N GLY A 10 -37.53 -54.32 40.04
CA GLY A 10 -38.53 -53.33 39.63
C GLY A 10 -37.89 -52.09 38.96
N VAL A 11 -38.36 -51.71 37.77
CA VAL A 11 -37.87 -50.61 36.90
C VAL A 11 -38.84 -49.44 36.95
N PHE A 12 -38.37 -48.18 36.99
CA PHE A 12 -39.07 -46.99 36.47
C PHE A 12 -38.11 -45.89 36.00
N ALA A 13 -38.61 -45.07 35.07
CA ALA A 13 -37.94 -44.26 34.06
C ALA A 13 -37.45 -42.87 34.50
N GLY A 14 -36.52 -42.28 33.73
CA GLY A 14 -36.23 -40.84 33.76
C GLY A 14 -34.82 -40.43 33.29
N ALA A 15 -34.50 -40.57 32.00
CA ALA A 15 -33.26 -40.01 31.42
C ALA A 15 -33.59 -38.84 30.49
N GLY A 16 -33.33 -37.62 30.96
CA GLY A 16 -33.41 -36.41 30.14
C GLY A 16 -32.23 -36.33 29.16
N LEU A 17 -32.54 -36.33 27.86
CA LEU A 17 -31.60 -36.17 26.76
C LEU A 17 -31.20 -34.68 26.63
N TRP A 18 -30.00 -34.31 27.07
CA TRP A 18 -29.44 -33.00 26.75
C TRP A 18 -28.85 -33.04 25.34
N VAL A 19 -29.63 -32.64 24.33
CA VAL A 19 -29.07 -32.31 23.02
C VAL A 19 -28.30 -31.01 23.18
N ARG A 20 -26.98 -31.09 23.33
CA ARG A 20 -26.11 -29.94 23.09
C ARG A 20 -26.11 -29.67 21.59
N THR A 21 -26.98 -28.75 21.17
CA THR A 21 -26.88 -28.13 19.85
C THR A 21 -25.50 -27.50 19.74
N VAL A 22 -24.58 -28.14 19.01
CA VAL A 22 -23.37 -27.47 18.55
C VAL A 22 -23.82 -26.52 17.46
N ILE A 23 -24.11 -25.28 17.85
CA ILE A 23 -24.29 -24.19 16.90
C ILE A 23 -22.92 -23.98 16.25
N ARG A 24 -22.72 -24.50 15.03
CA ARG A 24 -21.58 -24.08 14.19
C ARG A 24 -21.80 -22.61 13.86
N SER A 25 -21.06 -21.73 14.52
CA SER A 25 -21.02 -20.31 14.17
C SER A 25 -20.61 -20.15 12.70
N PRO A 26 -21.39 -19.44 11.87
CA PRO A 26 -20.92 -19.00 10.57
C PRO A 26 -20.08 -17.74 10.78
N GLY A 27 -18.78 -17.83 10.59
CA GLY A 27 -17.92 -16.67 10.82
C GLY A 27 -16.43 -16.99 10.75
N SER A 28 -15.99 -17.68 9.70
CA SER A 28 -14.58 -17.63 9.34
C SER A 28 -14.31 -16.24 8.77
N ALA A 29 -13.93 -15.30 9.63
CA ALA A 29 -13.41 -14.01 9.21
C ALA A 29 -12.18 -14.26 8.33
N VAL A 30 -12.30 -14.00 7.03
CA VAL A 30 -11.12 -13.92 6.17
C VAL A 30 -10.33 -12.68 6.59
N MET A 31 -9.21 -12.89 7.27
CA MET A 31 -8.24 -11.81 7.50
C MET A 31 -7.70 -11.39 6.13
N SER A 32 -8.25 -10.31 5.57
CA SER A 32 -7.71 -9.71 4.36
C SER A 32 -6.40 -9.02 4.71
N LEU A 33 -5.28 -9.68 4.41
CA LEU A 33 -3.97 -9.08 4.57
C LEU A 33 -3.81 -8.01 3.48
N THR A 34 -3.83 -6.74 3.85
CA THR A 34 -3.49 -5.68 2.91
C THR A 34 -2.03 -5.84 2.50
N VAL A 35 -1.80 -6.22 1.24
CA VAL A 35 -0.45 -6.28 0.67
C VAL A 35 0.01 -4.85 0.43
N VAL A 36 1.11 -4.46 1.06
CA VAL A 36 1.70 -3.12 0.93
C VAL A 36 3.12 -3.19 0.36
N GLN A 37 3.52 -2.13 -0.33
CA GLN A 37 4.92 -1.91 -0.70
C GLN A 37 5.47 -0.66 -0.04
N THR A 38 6.78 -0.65 0.14
CA THR A 38 7.50 0.41 0.83
C THR A 38 7.99 1.47 -0.14
N PHE A 39 7.64 2.72 0.15
CA PHE A 39 8.06 3.89 -0.59
C PHE A 39 8.73 4.91 0.34
N ARG A 40 9.57 5.75 -0.25
CA ARG A 40 10.33 6.80 0.43
C ARG A 40 10.22 8.11 -0.33
N PHE A 41 10.38 9.21 0.39
CA PHE A 41 10.45 10.54 -0.18
C PHE A 41 11.89 10.88 -0.56
N CYS A 42 12.11 11.44 -1.75
CA CYS A 42 13.41 11.95 -2.16
C CYS A 42 13.48 13.46 -2.00
N HIS A 43 14.34 13.99 -1.13
CA HIS A 43 14.39 15.42 -0.87
C HIS A 43 14.88 16.27 -2.07
N LYS A 44 15.71 15.71 -2.96
CA LYS A 44 16.25 16.43 -4.13
C LYS A 44 15.21 16.74 -5.21
N CYS A 45 14.32 15.77 -5.47
CA CYS A 45 13.30 15.88 -6.53
C CYS A 45 11.87 15.88 -5.99
N GLN A 46 11.71 15.72 -4.69
CA GLN A 46 10.45 15.63 -3.96
C GLN A 46 9.47 14.54 -4.40
N SER A 47 9.92 13.63 -5.27
CA SER A 47 9.12 12.50 -5.75
C SER A 47 9.11 11.35 -4.74
N LEU A 48 7.98 10.65 -4.68
CA LEU A 48 7.85 9.37 -4.00
C LEU A 48 8.51 8.28 -4.85
N PHE A 49 9.41 7.49 -4.27
CA PHE A 49 10.10 6.40 -4.98
C PHE A 49 10.05 5.08 -4.21
N TYR A 50 10.05 3.99 -4.96
CA TYR A 50 10.03 2.63 -4.42
C TYR A 50 11.37 2.31 -3.75
N GLU A 51 11.34 1.80 -2.53
CA GLU A 51 12.57 1.49 -1.77
C GLU A 51 13.15 0.13 -2.15
N GLY A 52 12.30 -0.81 -2.60
CA GLY A 52 12.66 -2.21 -2.77
C GLY A 52 12.57 -2.99 -1.47
N ARG A 53 11.57 -3.85 -1.33
CA ARG A 53 11.65 -4.96 -0.37
C ARG A 53 12.47 -6.04 -1.06
N ASN A 54 13.65 -6.37 -0.54
CA ASN A 54 14.57 -7.43 -1.00
C ASN A 54 15.70 -7.03 -1.97
N GLU A 55 15.98 -5.75 -2.17
CA GLU A 55 17.20 -5.34 -2.89
C GLU A 55 18.41 -5.31 -1.94
N PRO A 56 19.61 -5.70 -2.38
CA PRO A 56 20.82 -5.56 -1.58
C PRO A 56 20.99 -4.13 -1.06
N ALA A 57 21.46 -3.99 0.18
CA ALA A 57 21.84 -2.69 0.72
C ALA A 57 22.85 -2.02 -0.21
N GLY A 58 22.64 -0.73 -0.51
CA GLY A 58 23.48 0.03 -1.44
C GLY A 58 23.05 -0.03 -2.92
N THR A 59 21.99 -0.77 -3.28
CA THR A 59 21.44 -0.74 -4.65
C THR A 59 20.99 0.69 -5.01
N PRO A 60 21.48 1.27 -6.13
CA PRO A 60 21.06 2.59 -6.57
C PRO A 60 19.53 2.64 -6.80
N LYS A 61 18.85 3.56 -6.11
CA LYS A 61 17.38 3.66 -6.03
C LYS A 61 16.72 4.30 -7.26
N GLY A 62 17.10 3.87 -8.46
CA GLY A 62 16.64 4.45 -9.72
C GLY A 62 17.19 5.87 -9.99
N ARG A 63 17.10 6.31 -11.24
CA ARG A 63 17.63 7.62 -11.66
C ARG A 63 16.79 8.80 -11.16
N CYS A 64 17.42 9.71 -10.42
CA CYS A 64 16.80 10.93 -9.93
C CYS A 64 16.85 12.06 -10.98
N PRO A 65 15.79 12.86 -11.16
CA PRO A 65 15.80 14.04 -12.04
C PRO A 65 16.78 15.13 -11.63
N ALA A 66 17.18 15.17 -10.35
CA ALA A 66 18.19 16.08 -9.82
C ALA A 66 19.63 15.58 -10.02
N GLY A 67 19.82 14.41 -10.66
CA GLY A 67 21.12 13.77 -10.82
C GLY A 67 21.37 12.66 -9.79
N GLY A 68 22.13 11.65 -10.20
CA GLY A 68 22.42 10.46 -9.40
C GLY A 68 21.20 9.59 -9.10
N ALA A 69 21.24 8.87 -7.98
CA ALA A 69 20.12 8.06 -7.48
C ALA A 69 19.17 8.86 -6.58
N HIS A 70 17.97 8.33 -6.32
CA HIS A 70 17.07 8.88 -5.29
C HIS A 70 17.69 8.77 -3.89
N GLU A 71 17.45 9.78 -3.06
CA GLU A 71 17.97 9.87 -1.68
C GLU A 71 16.83 10.01 -0.67
N ALA A 72 16.60 8.93 0.09
CA ALA A 72 15.51 8.85 1.04
C ALA A 72 15.63 9.87 2.17
N MET A 73 14.53 10.55 2.50
CA MET A 73 14.39 11.41 3.68
C MET A 73 13.00 11.24 4.29
N GLY A 74 12.89 11.46 5.60
CA GLY A 74 11.60 11.48 6.30
C GLY A 74 10.94 10.10 6.44
N TYR A 75 9.62 10.08 6.30
CA TYR A 75 8.79 8.91 6.59
C TYR A 75 8.98 7.73 5.64
N THR A 76 8.63 6.54 6.14
CA THR A 76 8.46 5.33 5.33
C THR A 76 6.98 5.17 5.01
N PHE A 77 6.63 5.20 3.73
CA PHE A 77 5.26 5.07 3.26
C PHE A 77 4.94 3.61 2.95
N GLN A 78 3.75 3.14 3.34
CA GLN A 78 3.29 1.78 3.07
C GLN A 78 2.05 1.81 2.18
N ILE A 79 2.25 1.66 0.87
CA ILE A 79 1.19 1.87 -0.10
C ILE A 79 0.51 0.53 -0.47
N PRO A 80 -0.82 0.42 -0.37
CA PRO A 80 -1.57 -0.79 -0.75
C PRO A 80 -1.40 -1.15 -2.23
N VAL A 81 -1.13 -2.43 -2.52
CA VAL A 81 -0.75 -2.98 -3.84
C VAL A 81 -1.93 -3.41 -4.72
N HIS A 82 -3.12 -3.50 -4.13
CA HIS A 82 -4.37 -3.89 -4.78
C HIS A 82 -5.49 -2.97 -4.32
N GLY A 83 -5.31 -1.68 -4.57
CA GLY A 83 -6.37 -0.71 -4.31
C GLY A 83 -7.59 -0.96 -5.16
N GLU A 84 -8.77 -0.78 -4.57
CA GLU A 84 -10.03 -0.66 -5.29
C GLU A 84 -10.32 0.82 -5.52
N GLU A 85 -10.79 1.16 -6.72
CA GLU A 85 -11.21 2.53 -7.03
C GLU A 85 -12.44 2.86 -6.19
N SER A 86 -12.45 4.01 -5.55
CA SER A 86 -13.57 4.49 -4.75
C SER A 86 -13.62 6.02 -4.77
N PRO A 87 -14.68 6.65 -4.22
CA PRO A 87 -14.75 8.11 -4.13
C PRO A 87 -13.56 8.77 -3.42
N THR A 88 -12.79 8.01 -2.63
CA THR A 88 -11.64 8.51 -1.87
C THR A 88 -10.36 7.71 -2.13
N VAL A 89 -10.34 6.85 -3.16
CA VAL A 89 -9.15 6.06 -3.53
C VAL A 89 -9.00 6.05 -5.04
N GLN A 90 -7.85 6.51 -5.50
CA GLN A 90 -7.48 6.45 -6.91
C GLN A 90 -6.51 5.29 -7.15
N THR A 91 -6.81 4.48 -8.16
CA THR A 91 -5.96 3.38 -8.61
C THR A 91 -5.12 3.79 -9.83
N ARG A 92 -4.57 2.83 -10.56
CA ARG A 92 -3.71 3.04 -11.74
C ARG A 92 -2.37 3.71 -11.43
N TRP A 93 -1.98 3.73 -10.16
CA TRP A 93 -0.64 4.12 -9.74
C TRP A 93 0.32 2.94 -9.86
N ARG A 94 1.51 3.20 -10.40
CA ARG A 94 2.59 2.23 -10.66
C ARG A 94 3.89 2.83 -10.17
N PHE A 95 4.94 2.03 -10.02
CA PHE A 95 6.30 2.58 -9.99
C PHE A 95 7.02 2.30 -11.30
N CYS A 96 7.91 3.21 -11.68
CA CYS A 96 8.70 3.10 -12.89
C CYS A 96 9.93 2.21 -12.64
N GLU A 97 10.19 1.19 -13.43
CA GLU A 97 11.35 0.31 -13.21
C GLU A 97 12.71 0.98 -13.53
N LEU A 98 12.72 2.12 -14.21
CA LEU A 98 13.94 2.83 -14.62
C LEU A 98 14.33 3.94 -13.63
N CYS A 99 13.36 4.69 -13.12
CA CYS A 99 13.59 5.79 -12.18
C CYS A 99 13.00 5.54 -10.79
N TRP A 100 12.23 4.48 -10.61
CA TRP A 100 11.69 4.00 -9.34
C TRP A 100 10.64 4.92 -8.70
N ALA A 101 10.39 6.09 -9.30
CA ALA A 101 9.30 6.99 -8.91
C ALA A 101 7.93 6.33 -9.09
N MET A 102 7.03 6.58 -8.13
CA MET A 102 5.60 6.33 -8.27
C MET A 102 5.03 7.29 -9.32
N PHE A 103 4.33 6.76 -10.32
CA PHE A 103 3.72 7.53 -11.40
C PHE A 103 2.31 7.04 -11.70
N PHE A 104 1.49 7.95 -12.21
CA PHE A 104 0.12 7.63 -12.64
C PHE A 104 0.13 7.05 -14.06
N ASP A 105 -0.40 5.84 -14.20
CA ASP A 105 -0.46 5.07 -15.44
C ASP A 105 -1.88 5.07 -16.05
N GLY A 106 -2.65 6.15 -15.82
CA GLY A 106 -4.02 6.30 -16.32
C GLY A 106 -4.15 6.90 -17.72
N TYR A 107 -3.08 7.53 -18.24
CA TYR A 107 -3.08 8.18 -19.57
C TYR A 107 -2.28 7.39 -20.60
N PRO A 108 -2.55 7.54 -21.92
CA PRO A 108 -1.70 6.97 -22.97
C PRO A 108 -0.25 7.47 -22.87
N GLY A 109 -0.08 8.78 -22.66
CA GLY A 109 1.22 9.40 -22.38
C GLY A 109 1.69 9.12 -20.95
N LYS A 110 2.95 8.68 -20.80
CA LYS A 110 3.53 8.26 -19.50
C LYS A 110 4.36 9.34 -18.81
N GLY A 111 4.17 10.60 -19.16
CA GLY A 111 4.92 11.73 -18.62
C GLY A 111 6.42 11.69 -18.93
N ARG A 112 7.15 12.75 -18.59
CA ARG A 112 8.62 12.77 -18.69
C ARG A 112 9.27 11.90 -17.61
N CYS A 113 10.18 11.02 -18.02
CA CYS A 113 10.95 10.14 -17.13
C CYS A 113 12.45 10.47 -17.23
N PRO A 114 13.20 10.51 -16.11
CA PRO A 114 14.63 10.78 -16.17
C PRO A 114 15.43 9.60 -16.74
N GLY A 115 14.87 8.39 -16.68
CA GLY A 115 15.47 7.14 -17.19
C GLY A 115 15.07 6.77 -18.62
N ASN A 116 14.12 7.47 -19.24
CA ASN A 116 13.63 7.14 -20.59
C ASN A 116 12.97 8.34 -21.27
N ARG A 117 13.37 8.61 -22.52
CA ARG A 117 12.80 9.69 -23.35
C ARG A 117 11.33 9.46 -23.70
N ASN A 118 10.90 8.20 -23.76
CA ASN A 118 9.52 7.80 -24.09
C ASN A 118 8.58 7.77 -22.86
N GLY A 119 9.07 8.18 -21.69
CA GLY A 119 8.29 8.28 -20.45
C GLY A 119 8.41 7.09 -19.52
N HIS A 120 7.59 7.07 -18.46
CA HIS A 120 7.66 6.05 -17.42
C HIS A 120 7.29 4.66 -17.95
N ARG A 121 7.98 3.64 -17.44
CA ARG A 121 7.72 2.23 -17.75
C ARG A 121 7.32 1.51 -16.47
N ARG A 122 6.11 0.95 -16.44
CA ARG A 122 5.68 0.10 -15.33
C ARG A 122 6.58 -1.13 -15.22
N GLU A 123 6.82 -1.56 -13.99
CA GLU A 123 7.48 -2.82 -13.70
C GLU A 123 6.66 -4.02 -14.24
N SER A 124 7.31 -4.97 -14.90
CA SER A 124 6.63 -6.04 -15.64
C SER A 124 6.38 -7.33 -14.87
N ARG A 125 7.13 -7.63 -13.80
CA ARG A 125 7.08 -8.93 -13.11
C ARG A 125 5.92 -9.01 -12.13
N PHE A 126 5.66 -7.95 -11.37
CA PHE A 126 4.67 -7.94 -10.30
C PHE A 126 3.39 -7.18 -10.64
N ARG A 127 3.40 -6.35 -11.69
CA ARG A 127 2.21 -5.64 -12.22
C ARG A 127 1.39 -4.91 -11.15
N HIS A 128 2.03 -4.45 -10.09
CA HIS A 128 1.40 -3.82 -8.92
C HIS A 128 0.40 -2.73 -9.34
N ASN A 129 -0.75 -2.63 -8.66
CA ASN A 129 -1.73 -1.57 -8.88
C ASN A 129 -2.03 -0.85 -7.58
N PHE A 130 -1.33 0.25 -7.33
CA PHE A 130 -1.46 0.94 -6.07
C PHE A 130 -2.76 1.74 -5.99
N GLY A 131 -3.45 1.62 -4.85
CA GLY A 131 -4.57 2.49 -4.48
C GLY A 131 -4.09 3.56 -3.52
N LEU A 132 -4.26 4.81 -3.90
CA LEU A 132 -3.83 5.95 -3.10
C LEU A 132 -5.06 6.67 -2.58
N PRO A 133 -5.22 6.78 -1.24
CA PRO A 133 -6.27 7.59 -0.66
C PRO A 133 -6.11 9.06 -1.06
N HIS A 134 -7.22 9.75 -1.28
CA HIS A 134 -7.22 11.16 -1.61
C HIS A 134 -8.43 11.90 -1.05
N ASP A 135 -8.27 13.22 -0.88
CA ASP A 135 -9.29 14.16 -0.42
C ASP A 135 -9.99 13.74 0.90
N ILE A 136 -9.20 13.11 1.77
CA ILE A 136 -9.59 12.74 3.14
C ILE A 136 -8.72 13.49 4.15
N ALA A 137 -9.10 13.48 5.42
CA ALA A 137 -8.30 14.09 6.47
C ALA A 137 -6.97 13.34 6.66
N GLY A 138 -5.89 14.10 6.91
CA GLY A 138 -4.63 13.55 7.41
C GLY A 138 -4.78 12.94 8.80
N THR A 139 -3.82 12.11 9.18
CA THR A 139 -3.76 11.50 10.52
C THR A 139 -2.32 11.49 11.02
N PRO A 140 -2.04 11.18 12.30
CA PRO A 140 -0.67 11.00 12.79
C PRO A 140 0.15 9.91 12.05
N THR A 141 -0.52 9.07 11.26
CA THR A 141 0.08 8.01 10.43
C THR A 141 -0.27 8.15 8.95
N ALA A 142 -0.75 9.32 8.51
CA ALA A 142 -1.06 9.55 7.10
C ALA A 142 -0.81 11.03 6.74
N GLN A 143 0.07 11.25 5.76
CA GLN A 143 0.53 12.57 5.38
C GLN A 143 -0.26 13.08 4.18
N THR A 144 -0.76 14.31 4.26
CA THR A 144 -1.45 15.04 3.18
C THR A 144 -0.45 15.75 2.25
N GLN A 145 -0.92 16.57 1.32
CA GLN A 145 -0.12 17.40 0.42
C GLN A 145 0.71 16.61 -0.59
N TRP A 146 0.34 15.36 -0.86
CA TRP A 146 0.90 14.59 -1.95
C TRP A 146 0.13 14.89 -3.22
N ARG A 147 0.83 15.22 -4.31
CA ARG A 147 0.23 15.75 -5.52
C ARG A 147 0.70 14.97 -6.74
N PHE A 148 -0.18 14.86 -7.72
CA PHE A 148 0.17 14.41 -9.06
C PHE A 148 0.82 15.56 -9.85
N CYS A 149 1.94 15.30 -10.52
CA CYS A 149 2.55 16.25 -11.44
C CYS A 149 2.11 16.03 -12.88
N SER A 150 1.49 17.01 -13.52
CA SER A 150 0.96 16.87 -14.89
C SER A 150 2.01 16.79 -16.00
N LYS A 151 3.25 17.21 -15.71
CA LYS A 151 4.36 17.22 -16.67
C LYS A 151 5.10 15.88 -16.74
N CYS A 152 5.36 15.28 -15.57
CA CYS A 152 6.10 14.02 -15.47
C CYS A 152 5.23 12.82 -15.08
N ASN A 153 3.99 13.03 -14.68
CA ASN A 153 3.08 12.03 -14.12
C ASN A 153 3.53 11.41 -12.78
N ALA A 154 4.62 11.89 -12.18
CA ALA A 154 5.11 11.39 -10.91
C ALA A 154 4.31 11.96 -9.73
N MET A 155 4.19 11.15 -8.67
CA MET A 155 3.73 11.57 -7.36
C MET A 155 4.84 12.37 -6.66
N PHE A 156 4.54 13.58 -6.20
CA PHE A 156 5.48 14.43 -5.48
C PHE A 156 4.84 15.07 -4.25
N TYR A 157 5.66 15.45 -3.28
CA TYR A 157 5.21 16.15 -2.09
C TYR A 157 5.18 17.67 -2.35
N ASP A 158 4.05 18.32 -2.08
CA ASP A 158 3.84 19.76 -2.30
C ASP A 158 3.66 20.53 -0.98
N GLY A 159 4.17 19.97 0.12
CA GLY A 159 4.10 20.60 1.45
C GLY A 159 5.26 21.57 1.76
N TYR A 160 6.19 21.78 0.83
CA TYR A 160 7.30 22.73 0.95
C TYR A 160 7.19 23.84 -0.10
N PRO A 161 7.76 25.03 0.14
CA PRO A 161 7.76 26.12 -0.86
C PRO A 161 8.48 25.74 -2.16
N GLN A 162 9.58 24.99 -2.06
CA GLN A 162 10.23 24.38 -3.23
C GLN A 162 9.52 23.06 -3.53
N LYS A 163 9.26 22.77 -4.82
CA LYS A 163 8.55 21.54 -5.26
C LYS A 163 9.46 20.44 -5.81
N GLY A 164 10.78 20.58 -5.66
CA GLY A 164 11.79 19.67 -6.21
C GLY A 164 11.98 19.74 -7.73
N ARG A 165 13.08 19.14 -8.22
CA ARG A 165 13.39 19.05 -9.66
C ARG A 165 12.49 18.04 -10.37
N CYS A 166 11.70 18.50 -11.33
CA CYS A 166 10.91 17.68 -12.24
C CYS A 166 11.74 17.21 -13.45
N SER A 167 11.43 16.03 -13.96
CA SER A 167 12.03 15.49 -15.20
C SER A 167 11.70 16.30 -16.46
N ALA A 168 10.72 17.20 -16.38
CA ALA A 168 10.41 18.13 -17.47
C ALA A 168 11.32 19.37 -17.49
N GLY A 169 12.22 19.55 -16.50
CA GLY A 169 13.19 20.64 -16.46
C GLY A 169 12.97 21.65 -15.32
N ASP A 170 11.71 21.90 -14.96
CA ASP A 170 11.33 22.90 -13.94
C ASP A 170 10.98 22.26 -12.58
N ALA A 171 10.29 23.02 -11.73
CA ALA A 171 9.57 22.49 -10.57
C ALA A 171 8.37 21.61 -10.97
N HIS A 172 7.95 20.72 -10.07
CA HIS A 172 6.72 19.95 -10.24
C HIS A 172 5.48 20.87 -10.31
N PHE A 173 4.48 20.45 -11.10
CA PHE A 173 3.23 21.20 -11.31
C PHE A 173 2.06 20.36 -10.82
N ALA A 174 1.48 20.74 -9.68
CA ALA A 174 0.37 20.03 -9.05
C ALA A 174 -0.90 20.07 -9.92
N GLN A 175 -1.56 18.92 -10.04
CA GLN A 175 -2.89 18.78 -10.64
C GLN A 175 -3.66 17.66 -9.94
N GLY A 176 -5.00 17.71 -10.01
CA GLY A 176 -5.87 16.64 -9.53
C GLY A 176 -6.06 16.67 -8.01
N TYR A 177 -6.12 15.49 -7.40
CA TYR A 177 -6.47 15.30 -6.00
C TYR A 177 -5.33 15.62 -5.02
N ASP A 178 -5.69 15.85 -3.76
CA ASP A 178 -4.74 15.87 -2.65
C ASP A 178 -4.64 14.46 -2.05
N PHE A 179 -3.53 13.78 -2.30
CA PHE A 179 -3.33 12.42 -1.84
C PHE A 179 -2.89 12.39 -0.39
N VAL A 180 -3.36 11.38 0.31
CA VAL A 180 -3.09 11.16 1.74
C VAL A 180 -2.39 9.82 1.89
N LEU A 181 -1.07 9.87 2.05
CA LEU A 181 -0.25 8.67 2.01
C LEU A 181 -0.01 8.12 3.43
N PRO A 182 -0.40 6.85 3.69
CA PRO A 182 -0.13 6.20 4.96
C PRO A 182 1.38 5.99 5.14
N HIS A 183 1.86 6.26 6.35
CA HIS A 183 3.25 6.10 6.71
C HIS A 183 3.43 5.49 8.10
N LEU A 184 4.60 4.89 8.30
CA LEU A 184 5.03 4.44 9.60
C LEU A 184 5.37 5.63 10.49
N ARG A 185 5.14 5.48 11.79
CA ARG A 185 5.69 6.42 12.77
C ARG A 185 7.23 6.39 12.71
N PRO A 186 7.91 7.54 12.82
CA PRO A 186 9.37 7.55 13.03
C PRO A 186 9.71 6.64 14.21
N ARG A 187 10.74 5.83 14.07
CA ARG A 187 11.30 5.07 15.18
C ARG A 187 12.18 5.97 16.03
#